data_AF-A0AAU0Z7E5-F1
#
_entry.id   AF-A0AAU0Z7E5-F1
#
_cell.length_a   1.000
_cell.length_b   1.000
_cell.length_c   1.000
_cell.angle_alpha   90.00
_cell.angle_beta   90.00
_cell.angle_gamma   90.00
#
_symmetry.space_group_name_H-M   'P 1'
#
loop_
_entity.id
_entity.type
_entity.pdbx_description
1 polymer ?
#
loop_
_entity_poly.entity_id
_entity_poly.type
_entity_poly.pdbx_seq_one_letter_code
_entity_poly.pdbx_strand_id
1 'polypeptide(L)'
;MPKLGPADVPEVKLDAAAAAVEATMTREQRRGLFEKPGTVVYAIVELTSKSYTGHAEGEDKDPQVKVRVTGCEVARSDEDAKSLIEARRAMYRGRQIDGTFDEVGQGPIHPEHELGLLAATKPTEDELKEHKRRTEDRRRSEYVR
;
A
#
# COMPACT_ATOMS: atom_id res chain seq x y z
N MET A 1 -0.10 -4.83 -29.71
CA MET A 1 0.47 -5.65 -28.62
C MET A 1 0.51 -7.08 -29.10
N PRO A 2 1.63 -7.81 -28.97
CA PRO A 2 1.65 -9.24 -29.19
C PRO A 2 0.62 -9.89 -28.27
N LYS A 3 -0.16 -10.81 -28.82
CA LYS A 3 -1.17 -11.54 -28.07
C LYS A 3 -0.51 -12.78 -27.51
N LEU A 4 -0.58 -12.94 -26.19
CA LEU A 4 -0.22 -14.18 -25.52
C LEU A 4 -1.23 -15.27 -25.88
N GLY A 5 -0.78 -16.51 -25.96
CA GLY A 5 -1.66 -17.66 -26.04
C GLY A 5 -2.51 -17.78 -24.76
N PRO A 6 -3.64 -18.50 -24.80
CA PRO A 6 -4.54 -18.63 -23.65
C PRO A 6 -3.91 -19.24 -22.39
N ALA A 7 -2.79 -19.96 -22.56
CA ALA A 7 -2.08 -20.63 -21.48
C ALA A 7 -0.81 -19.89 -21.02
N ASP A 8 -0.38 -18.84 -21.74
CA ASP A 8 0.86 -18.13 -21.41
C ASP A 8 0.61 -17.13 -20.27
N VAL A 9 1.35 -17.29 -19.18
CA VAL A 9 1.33 -16.37 -18.03
C VAL A 9 2.62 -15.55 -18.02
N PRO A 10 2.56 -14.21 -18.15
CA PRO A 10 3.77 -13.41 -18.17
C PRO A 10 4.36 -13.25 -16.77
N GLU A 11 5.68 -13.33 -16.68
CA GLU A 11 6.42 -12.92 -15.49
C GLU A 11 6.28 -11.40 -15.29
N VAL A 12 5.87 -10.99 -14.09
CA VAL A 12 5.70 -9.57 -13.73
C VAL A 12 6.94 -9.06 -13.00
N LYS A 13 7.57 -8.03 -13.56
CA LYS A 13 8.74 -7.36 -12.98
C LYS A 13 8.39 -5.95 -12.54
N LEU A 14 8.86 -5.55 -11.35
CA LEU A 14 8.74 -4.16 -10.92
C LEU A 14 9.83 -3.31 -11.60
N ASP A 15 9.41 -2.19 -12.17
CA ASP A 15 10.32 -1.19 -12.72
C ASP A 15 11.02 -0.40 -11.60
N ALA A 16 12.27 0.00 -11.83
CA ALA A 16 13.13 0.61 -10.80
C ALA A 16 12.71 2.05 -10.40
N ALA A 17 11.70 2.62 -11.06
CA ALA A 17 11.24 3.98 -10.79
C ALA A 17 10.41 4.05 -9.49
N ALA A 18 11.05 4.55 -8.42
CA ALA A 18 10.44 4.68 -7.08
C ALA A 18 9.94 6.10 -6.75
N ALA A 19 9.99 7.05 -7.69
CA ALA A 19 9.69 8.46 -7.42
C ALA A 19 8.30 8.70 -6.81
N ALA A 20 7.29 7.94 -7.25
CA ALA A 20 5.93 8.01 -6.69
C ALA A 20 5.87 7.58 -5.23
N VAL A 21 6.66 6.56 -4.85
CA VAL A 21 6.75 6.10 -3.46
C VAL A 21 7.47 7.15 -2.62
N GLU A 22 8.63 7.62 -3.07
CA GLU A 22 9.41 8.60 -2.32
C GLU A 22 8.62 9.88 -2.03
N ALA A 23 7.88 10.38 -3.02
CA ALA A 23 7.11 11.62 -2.92
C ALA A 23 6.05 11.59 -1.79
N THR A 24 5.51 10.41 -1.45
CA THR A 24 4.45 10.30 -0.44
C THR A 24 5.00 10.03 0.97
N MET A 25 6.28 9.68 1.09
CA MET A 25 6.93 9.43 2.38
C MET A 25 7.30 10.72 3.12
N THR A 26 7.14 10.69 4.44
CA THR A 26 7.72 11.69 5.33
C THR A 26 9.25 11.56 5.41
N ARG A 27 9.93 12.63 5.83
CA ARG A 27 11.38 12.62 6.04
C ARG A 27 11.81 11.58 7.07
N GLU A 28 11.05 11.44 8.15
CA GLU A 28 11.34 10.50 9.23
C GLU A 28 11.29 9.05 8.73
N GLN A 29 10.29 8.70 7.93
CA GLN A 29 10.18 7.34 7.36
C GLN A 29 11.35 7.02 6.43
N ARG A 30 11.75 7.96 5.56
CA ARG A 30 12.92 7.77 4.68
C ARG A 30 14.19 7.56 5.49
N ARG A 31 14.39 8.33 6.56
CA ARG A 31 15.51 8.13 7.49
C ARG A 31 15.43 6.79 8.21
N GLY A 32 14.25 6.42 8.69
CA GLY A 32 14.01 5.15 9.38
C GLY A 32 14.37 3.94 8.52
N LEU A 33 14.00 3.95 7.24
CA LEU A 33 14.38 2.89 6.29
C LEU A 33 15.89 2.75 6.11
N PHE A 34 16.64 3.85 6.21
CA PHE A 34 18.09 3.84 6.06
C PHE A 34 18.81 3.49 7.39
N GLU A 35 18.40 4.14 8.47
CA GLU A 35 19.09 4.08 9.78
C GLU A 35 18.70 2.87 10.62
N LYS A 36 17.52 2.27 10.37
CA LYS A 36 16.97 1.14 11.13
C LYS A 36 16.61 0.00 10.17
N PRO A 37 17.58 -0.82 9.75
CA PRO A 37 17.32 -1.99 8.90
C PRO A 37 16.21 -2.87 9.47
N GLY A 38 15.31 -3.33 8.59
CA GLY A 38 14.11 -4.08 9.00
C GLY A 38 12.89 -3.20 9.33
N THR A 39 13.01 -1.87 9.28
CA THR A 39 11.87 -0.96 9.34
C THR A 39 10.90 -1.25 8.20
N VAL A 40 9.62 -1.38 8.54
CA VAL A 40 8.53 -1.64 7.58
C VAL A 40 7.68 -0.39 7.45
N VAL A 41 7.37 -0.02 6.21
CA VAL A 41 6.38 1.00 5.87
C VAL A 41 5.28 0.35 5.04
N TYR A 42 4.04 0.74 5.29
CA TYR A 42 2.89 0.22 4.56
C TYR A 42 2.42 1.25 3.55
N ALA A 43 2.10 0.79 2.34
CA ALA A 43 1.61 1.63 1.27
C ALA A 43 0.54 0.91 0.47
N ILE A 44 -0.37 1.68 -0.11
CA ILE A 44 -1.22 1.25 -1.22
C ILE A 44 -0.64 1.80 -2.52
N VAL A 45 -0.62 0.99 -3.57
CA VAL A 45 0.01 1.33 -4.84
C VAL A 45 -0.89 1.01 -6.03
N GLU A 46 -0.79 1.84 -7.06
CA GLU A 46 -1.32 1.58 -8.38
C GLU A 46 -0.18 1.11 -9.30
N LEU A 47 -0.33 -0.07 -9.90
CA LEU A 47 0.65 -0.66 -10.81
C LEU A 47 0.18 -0.48 -12.25
N THR A 48 0.98 0.23 -13.06
CA THR A 48 0.72 0.41 -14.49
C THR A 48 1.75 -0.34 -15.32
N SER A 49 1.31 -1.13 -16.29
CA SER A 49 2.19 -1.74 -17.30
C SER A 49 2.91 -0.67 -18.12
N LYS A 50 4.25 -0.75 -18.21
CA LYS A 50 5.09 0.22 -18.93
C LYS A 50 5.79 -0.36 -20.13
N SER A 51 6.25 -1.60 -20.03
CA SER A 51 6.83 -2.30 -21.16
C SER A 51 6.57 -3.79 -21.05
N TYR A 52 6.60 -4.45 -22.19
CA TYR A 52 6.51 -5.90 -22.28
C TYR A 52 7.63 -6.41 -23.16
N THR A 53 8.05 -7.64 -22.92
CA THR A 53 8.93 -8.40 -23.79
C THR A 53 8.15 -9.65 -24.18
N GLY A 54 7.63 -9.65 -25.41
CA GLY A 54 7.12 -10.85 -26.05
C GLY A 54 8.27 -11.52 -26.80
N HIS A 55 8.26 -12.84 -26.86
CA HIS A 55 9.28 -13.61 -27.56
C HIS A 55 8.80 -13.97 -28.96
N ALA A 56 9.74 -14.12 -29.89
CA ALA A 56 9.43 -14.69 -31.19
C ALA A 56 9.16 -16.21 -31.05
N GLU A 57 8.42 -16.81 -31.99
CA GLU A 57 8.28 -18.27 -32.04
C GLU A 57 9.66 -18.94 -32.07
N GLY A 58 9.97 -19.75 -31.04
CA GLY A 58 11.23 -20.48 -30.91
C GLY A 58 12.28 -19.87 -29.95
N GLU A 59 12.01 -18.73 -29.32
CA GLU A 59 12.86 -18.23 -28.22
C GLU A 59 12.42 -18.83 -26.87
N ASP A 60 13.36 -19.49 -26.19
CA ASP A 60 13.13 -20.15 -24.89
C ASP A 60 13.21 -19.13 -23.75
N LYS A 61 12.29 -18.17 -23.76
CA LYS A 61 12.13 -17.18 -22.68
C LYS A 61 10.65 -17.03 -22.37
N ASP A 62 10.34 -16.86 -21.10
CA ASP A 62 8.98 -16.59 -20.66
C ASP A 62 8.59 -15.14 -20.98
N PRO A 63 7.36 -14.87 -21.46
CA PRO A 63 6.90 -13.50 -21.70
C PRO A 63 7.00 -12.68 -20.41
N GLN A 64 7.41 -11.41 -20.55
CA GLN A 64 7.63 -10.53 -19.39
C GLN A 64 6.86 -9.24 -19.53
N VAL A 65 6.35 -8.73 -18.40
CA VAL A 65 5.77 -7.39 -18.29
C VAL A 65 6.43 -6.62 -17.16
N LYS A 66 6.89 -5.40 -17.45
CA LYS A 66 7.38 -4.46 -16.43
C LYS A 66 6.24 -3.54 -16.01
N VAL A 67 5.91 -3.56 -14.72
CA VAL A 67 4.95 -2.65 -14.09
C VAL A 67 5.67 -1.56 -13.32
N ARG A 68 5.11 -0.35 -13.29
CA ARG A 68 5.62 0.78 -12.51
C ARG A 68 4.55 1.23 -11.53
N VAL A 69 4.99 1.63 -10.33
CA VAL A 69 4.14 2.36 -9.38
C VAL A 69 3.83 3.74 -9.96
N THR A 70 2.58 3.98 -10.35
CA THR A 70 2.12 5.26 -10.91
C THR A 70 1.36 6.10 -9.91
N GLY A 71 0.65 5.47 -8.98
CA GLY A 71 0.03 6.08 -7.81
C GLY A 71 0.52 5.38 -6.55
N CYS A 72 0.73 6.12 -5.47
CA CYS A 72 1.17 5.56 -4.21
C CYS A 72 0.69 6.44 -3.06
N GLU A 73 0.19 5.84 -1.99
CA GLU A 73 0.03 6.51 -0.70
C GLU A 73 0.65 5.65 0.39
N VAL A 74 1.60 6.23 1.13
CA VAL A 74 2.29 5.60 2.26
C VAL A 74 1.55 6.01 3.54
N ALA A 75 1.28 5.04 4.41
CA ALA A 75 0.72 5.30 5.72
C ALA A 75 1.57 6.31 6.49
N ARG A 76 1.00 7.44 6.91
CA ARG A 76 1.74 8.50 7.63
C ARG A 76 1.52 8.46 9.14
N SER A 77 0.56 7.65 9.58
CA SER A 77 0.25 7.39 10.97
C SER A 77 0.12 5.89 11.24
N ASP A 78 0.18 5.51 12.52
CA ASP A 78 -0.06 4.13 12.94
C ASP A 78 -1.49 3.68 12.60
N GLU A 79 -2.45 4.60 12.55
CA GLU A 79 -3.84 4.30 12.20
C GLU A 79 -4.00 3.96 10.71
N ASP A 80 -3.34 4.71 9.83
CA ASP A 80 -3.25 4.39 8.41
C ASP A 80 -2.59 3.02 8.21
N ALA A 81 -1.49 2.77 8.93
CA ALA A 81 -0.75 1.51 8.84
C ALA A 81 -1.62 0.32 9.29
N LYS A 82 -2.35 0.46 10.40
CA LYS A 82 -3.29 -0.57 10.89
C LYS A 82 -4.38 -0.87 9.86
N SER A 83 -4.94 0.15 9.25
CA SER A 83 -5.97 0.00 8.21
C SER A 83 -5.44 -0.77 6.99
N LEU A 84 -4.22 -0.45 6.53
CA LEU A 84 -3.58 -1.17 5.42
C LEU A 84 -3.23 -2.62 5.78
N ILE A 85 -2.79 -2.88 7.00
CA ILE A 85 -2.50 -4.25 7.49
C ILE A 85 -3.78 -5.10 7.47
N GLU A 86 -4.90 -4.55 7.93
CA GLU A 86 -6.19 -5.27 7.92
C GLU A 86 -6.68 -5.53 6.52
N ALA A 87 -6.60 -4.55 5.62
CA ALA A 87 -6.94 -4.74 4.21
C ALA A 87 -6.09 -5.87 3.59
N ARG A 88 -4.77 -5.89 3.86
CA ARG A 88 -3.87 -6.95 3.41
C ARG A 88 -4.28 -8.33 3.94
N ARG A 89 -4.63 -8.43 5.23
CA ARG A 89 -5.09 -9.69 5.84
C ARG A 89 -6.41 -10.17 5.23
N ALA A 90 -7.33 -9.26 4.93
CA ALA A 90 -8.58 -9.58 4.25
C ALA A 90 -8.33 -10.15 2.84
N MET A 91 -7.46 -9.51 2.05
CA MET A 91 -7.06 -10.02 0.73
C MET A 91 -6.38 -11.39 0.83
N TYR A 92 -5.53 -11.58 1.84
CA TYR A 92 -4.87 -12.86 2.10
C TYR A 92 -5.90 -13.97 2.37
N ARG A 93 -6.90 -13.73 3.23
CA ARG A 93 -7.99 -14.67 3.49
C ARG A 93 -8.79 -15.00 2.24
N GLY A 94 -9.07 -13.99 1.39
CA GLY A 94 -9.73 -14.19 0.10
C GLY A 94 -8.98 -15.20 -0.77
N ARG A 95 -7.66 -15.04 -0.93
CA ARG A 95 -6.83 -15.99 -1.70
C ARG A 95 -6.82 -17.41 -1.14
N GLN A 96 -6.84 -17.56 0.18
CA GLN A 96 -6.93 -18.87 0.81
C GLN A 96 -8.25 -19.58 0.47
N ILE A 97 -9.36 -18.83 0.49
CA ILE A 97 -10.67 -19.34 0.11
C ILE A 97 -10.71 -19.69 -1.38
N ASP A 98 -10.12 -18.84 -2.22
CA ASP A 98 -10.11 -19.01 -3.68
C ASP A 98 -9.11 -20.08 -4.16
N GLY A 99 -8.34 -20.71 -3.25
CA GLY A 99 -7.35 -21.73 -3.58
C GLY A 99 -6.13 -21.21 -4.36
N THR A 100 -5.94 -19.90 -4.42
CA THR A 100 -4.80 -19.25 -5.13
C THR A 100 -3.59 -19.05 -4.20
N PHE A 101 -3.57 -19.76 -3.07
CA PHE A 101 -2.61 -19.55 -2.00
C PHE A 101 -1.26 -20.24 -2.23
N ASP A 102 -1.25 -21.32 -3.00
CA ASP A 102 -0.07 -22.18 -3.19
C ASP A 102 1.06 -21.51 -4.01
N GLU A 103 0.83 -20.30 -4.54
CA GLU A 103 1.79 -19.57 -5.39
C GLU A 103 2.59 -18.49 -4.65
N VAL A 104 2.29 -18.20 -3.37
CA VAL A 104 2.97 -17.14 -2.61
C VAL A 104 3.30 -17.67 -1.21
N GLY A 105 4.60 -17.84 -0.91
CA GLY A 105 5.10 -18.42 0.35
C GLY A 105 4.50 -17.84 1.64
N GLN A 106 4.73 -18.55 2.76
CA GLN A 106 4.13 -18.27 4.07
C GLN A 106 4.11 -16.76 4.37
N GLY A 107 2.90 -16.19 4.47
CA GLY A 107 2.70 -14.79 4.81
C GLY A 107 3.33 -14.42 6.16
N PRO A 108 3.48 -13.13 6.48
CA PRO A 108 4.15 -12.71 7.70
C PRO A 108 3.46 -13.28 8.94
N ILE A 109 4.28 -13.93 9.75
CA ILE A 109 3.95 -14.55 11.03
C ILE A 109 3.47 -13.41 11.98
N HIS A 110 2.30 -13.59 12.60
CA HIS A 110 1.65 -12.76 13.63
C HIS A 110 0.59 -11.71 13.18
N PRO A 111 -0.66 -12.16 12.95
CA PRO A 111 -1.84 -11.29 12.82
C PRO A 111 -2.49 -10.82 14.14
N GLU A 112 -2.31 -11.56 15.24
CA GLU A 112 -3.32 -11.60 16.32
C GLU A 112 -3.18 -10.53 17.42
N HIS A 113 -2.07 -9.79 17.51
CA HIS A 113 -1.87 -8.79 18.56
C HIS A 113 -2.09 -7.40 17.99
N GLU A 114 -3.23 -6.74 18.29
CA GLU A 114 -3.40 -5.26 18.46
C GLU A 114 -4.79 -4.66 18.13
N LEU A 115 -5.84 -5.43 17.83
CA LEU A 115 -7.11 -4.83 17.36
C LEU A 115 -8.20 -4.57 18.41
N GLY A 116 -8.13 -5.14 19.61
CA GLY A 116 -9.26 -5.08 20.55
C GLY A 116 -9.38 -3.81 21.41
N LEU A 117 -8.29 -3.08 21.68
CA LEU A 117 -8.26 -2.07 22.75
C LEU A 117 -8.18 -0.61 22.28
N LEU A 118 -7.90 -0.35 20.99
CA LEU A 118 -7.66 1.02 20.52
C LEU A 118 -8.94 1.78 20.14
N ALA A 119 -9.95 1.09 19.59
CA ALA A 119 -11.19 1.71 19.11
C ALA A 119 -12.02 2.36 20.24
N ALA A 120 -11.83 1.95 21.50
CA ALA A 120 -12.50 2.53 22.67
C ALA A 120 -11.83 3.82 23.19
N THR A 121 -10.65 4.18 22.66
CA THR A 121 -9.84 5.33 23.15
C THR A 121 -9.81 6.50 22.17
N LYS A 122 -10.56 6.43 21.07
CA LYS A 122 -10.52 7.44 20.00
C LYS A 122 -11.78 8.29 19.99
N PRO A 123 -11.64 9.61 19.74
CA PRO A 123 -12.79 10.48 19.60
C PRO A 123 -13.67 10.07 18.43
N THR A 124 -14.97 10.13 18.63
CA THR A 124 -15.98 9.86 17.62
C THR A 124 -16.02 10.98 16.57
N GLU A 125 -16.66 10.72 15.42
CA GLU A 125 -16.81 11.72 14.35
C GLU A 125 -17.52 13.00 14.83
N ASP A 126 -18.44 12.86 15.79
CA ASP A 126 -19.16 13.98 16.38
C ASP A 126 -18.24 14.86 17.23
N GLU A 127 -17.33 14.27 18.01
CA GLU A 127 -16.33 14.99 18.82
C GLU A 127 -15.33 15.75 17.92
N LEU A 128 -14.99 15.17 16.76
CA LEU A 128 -14.16 15.80 15.76
C LEU A 128 -14.84 17.01 15.11
N LYS A 129 -16.14 16.90 14.80
CA LYS A 129 -16.94 17.98 14.22
C LYS A 129 -17.06 19.16 15.18
N GLU A 130 -17.23 18.90 16.47
CA GLU A 130 -17.29 19.93 17.50
C GLU A 130 -15.94 20.63 17.72
N HIS A 131 -14.83 19.89 17.67
CA HIS A 131 -13.49 20.46 17.77
C HIS A 131 -13.18 21.43 16.60
N LYS A 132 -13.58 21.07 15.37
CA LYS A 132 -13.42 21.93 14.19
C LYS A 132 -14.22 23.22 14.32
N ARG A 133 -15.50 23.14 14.75
CA ARG A 133 -16.35 24.30 14.99
C ARG A 133 -15.73 25.27 16.00
N ARG A 134 -15.26 24.77 17.16
CA ARG A 134 -14.59 25.60 18.18
C ARG A 134 -13.33 26.29 17.67
N THR A 135 -12.56 25.60 16.82
CA THR A 135 -11.32 26.14 16.25
C THR A 135 -11.60 27.26 15.24
N GLU A 136 -12.64 27.10 14.42
CA GLU A 136 -13.08 28.12 13.46
C GLU A 136 -13.66 29.35 14.15
N ASP A 137 -14.48 29.18 15.19
CA ASP A 137 -15.03 30.29 15.97
C ASP A 137 -13.92 31.10 16.65
N ARG A 138 -12.91 30.42 17.22
CA ARG A 138 -11.74 31.08 17.80
C ARG A 138 -10.99 31.92 16.76
N ARG A 139 -10.67 31.33 15.61
CA ARG A 139 -9.99 32.05 14.50
C ARG A 139 -10.79 33.25 14.03
N ARG A 140 -12.11 33.12 13.94
CA ARG A 140 -13.00 34.21 13.52
C ARG A 140 -13.04 35.34 14.55
N SER A 141 -13.02 35.01 15.84
CA SER A 141 -12.98 36.00 16.91
C SER A 141 -11.64 36.75 17.01
N GLU A 142 -10.53 36.10 16.64
CA GLU A 142 -9.19 36.70 16.60
C GLU A 142 -9.01 37.69 15.43
N TYR A 143 -9.75 37.52 14.33
CA TYR A 143 -9.68 38.38 13.14
C TYR A 143 -10.60 39.61 13.18
N VAL A 144 -11.49 39.72 14.17
CA VAL A 144 -12.48 40.82 14.29
C VAL A 144 -12.03 41.87 15.32
N ARG A 145 -10.77 41.83 15.78
CA ARG A 145 -10.22 42.77 16.76
C ARG A 145 -9.15 43.69 16.19
#